data_AF-A0A971TR70-F1
#
_entry.id   AF-A0A971TR70-F1
#
_cell.length_a   1.000
_cell.length_b   1.000
_cell.length_c   1.000
_cell.angle_alpha   90.00
_cell.angle_beta   90.00
_cell.angle_gamma   90.00
#
_symmetry.space_group_name_H-M   'P 1'
#
loop_
_entity.id
_entity.type
_entity.pdbx_description
1 polymer ?
#
loop_
_entity_poly.entity_id
_entity_poly.type
_entity_poly.pdbx_seq_one_letter_code
_entity_poly.pdbx_strand_id
1 'polypeptide(L)'
;MASSPTDTDLQPVAVAERLAESPSPTPQDRWPWYYALFAPAFRPATAARKLAHLSVFQAFLIHLLAAVLFMELIDIFAALTEAAEDFGREGWGAFLSLQLGRMWADLSSGVFRHPRDAAITLIAAVGFEIQIALFALLIAPWGARDERVRTSIRNAFRCVWLHSSHALVLLVVLGMVFCVLTAMAAAWQARVDLDELCPWPTRNPVPLSANSSPEQQAEHARLMKEFNEAWRSTWQMRQQLTPWYADERDEFLMVWGLFPGQWWMLWALLRAVGAPRVVPPLPRPPTCETCGYNLTGTPRDGRCSECGETVESSLGEGVRPGFGWRGSGWLPLAWLRCAYRAATAPAAIGREIQVVSRQTDHRLFLVAGLVIAFLLGASTFFLGYFVSEVSLPSSEVTVHMLIAPAMGYAAAGGMLGLVLLAAGVVGLWYGHGAQRNLCPASMQMAVYVSPVLLLWLLISGAMIVLVSAGMLDWVREFLATREWLSASVRQTWLDPDVWFGLVMVLLAVLSLLLYVRLIARGVAAARYANR
;
A
#
# COMPACT_ATOMS: atom_id res chain seq x y z
N MET A 1 40.09 40.07 0.84
CA MET A 1 40.54 39.41 -0.41
C MET A 1 41.10 38.05 -0.02
N ALA A 2 40.27 37.02 -0.03
CA ALA A 2 40.66 35.64 0.20
C ALA A 2 40.06 34.83 -0.95
N SER A 3 40.93 34.31 -1.82
CA SER A 3 40.59 33.48 -2.97
C SER A 3 40.04 32.14 -2.49
N SER A 4 38.75 31.92 -2.69
CA SER A 4 38.13 30.60 -2.58
C SER A 4 38.89 29.63 -3.48
N PRO A 5 39.29 28.45 -2.98
CA PRO A 5 39.83 27.41 -3.85
C PRO A 5 38.73 27.05 -4.86
N THR A 6 39.03 27.24 -6.13
CA THR A 6 38.26 26.75 -7.25
C THR A 6 38.15 25.24 -7.11
N ASP A 7 36.94 24.76 -6.80
CA ASP A 7 36.55 23.37 -6.92
C ASP A 7 36.99 22.89 -8.31
N THR A 8 37.96 21.99 -8.28
CA THR A 8 38.53 21.29 -9.42
C THR A 8 37.45 20.83 -10.41
N ASP A 9 37.61 21.23 -11.66
CA ASP A 9 37.07 20.61 -12.87
C ASP A 9 37.39 19.11 -12.90
N LEU A 10 36.71 18.32 -12.07
CA LEU A 10 36.63 16.89 -12.23
C LEU A 10 35.83 16.66 -13.52
N GLN A 11 36.55 16.49 -14.62
CA GLN A 11 35.96 16.24 -15.92
C GLN A 11 34.90 15.13 -15.81
N PRO A 12 33.62 15.41 -16.11
CA PRO A 12 32.52 14.45 -15.92
C PRO A 12 32.67 13.18 -16.77
N VAL A 13 33.53 13.21 -17.80
CA VAL A 13 33.89 12.04 -18.62
C VAL A 13 34.55 10.94 -17.80
N ALA A 14 35.44 11.29 -16.86
CA ALA A 14 36.10 10.31 -15.99
C ALA A 14 35.15 9.64 -14.98
N VAL A 15 34.02 10.29 -14.67
CA VAL A 15 32.98 9.70 -13.82
C VAL A 15 32.13 8.71 -14.61
N ALA A 16 31.80 9.01 -15.87
CA ALA A 16 31.04 8.09 -16.72
C ALA A 16 31.81 6.79 -17.03
N GLU A 17 33.11 6.88 -17.34
CA GLU A 17 33.97 5.71 -17.54
C GLU A 17 34.14 4.88 -16.26
N ARG A 18 34.45 5.51 -15.12
CA ARG A 18 34.55 4.81 -13.82
C ARG A 18 33.24 4.16 -13.38
N LEU A 19 32.10 4.63 -13.89
CA LEU A 19 30.78 4.07 -13.58
C LEU A 19 30.31 2.98 -14.56
N ALA A 20 30.88 2.93 -15.77
CA ALA A 20 30.73 1.82 -16.70
C ALA A 20 31.57 0.61 -16.26
N GLU A 21 32.68 0.88 -15.54
CA GLU A 21 33.56 -0.13 -14.94
C GLU A 21 33.14 -0.54 -13.52
N SER A 22 31.85 -0.53 -13.16
CA SER A 22 31.49 -1.23 -11.92
C SER A 22 31.77 -2.73 -12.16
N PRO A 23 32.79 -3.33 -11.50
CA PRO A 23 33.18 -4.70 -11.81
C PRO A 23 31.96 -5.59 -11.62
N SER A 24 31.77 -6.54 -12.54
CA SER A 24 30.79 -7.59 -12.36
C SER A 24 30.99 -8.17 -10.95
N PRO A 25 29.92 -8.33 -10.15
CA PRO A 25 30.06 -8.70 -8.75
C PRO A 25 30.91 -9.96 -8.66
N THR A 26 32.04 -9.85 -7.97
CA THR A 26 32.96 -10.96 -7.79
C THR A 26 32.22 -12.10 -7.09
N PRO A 27 32.63 -13.37 -7.23
CA PRO A 27 32.00 -14.46 -6.49
C PRO A 27 31.96 -14.22 -4.97
N GLN A 28 32.93 -13.49 -4.43
CA GLN A 28 33.00 -13.06 -3.03
C GLN A 28 31.89 -12.06 -2.64
N ASP A 29 31.31 -11.38 -3.62
CA ASP A 29 30.19 -10.45 -3.42
C ASP A 29 28.82 -11.13 -3.35
N ARG A 30 28.70 -12.45 -3.46
CA ARG A 30 27.40 -13.13 -3.46
C ARG A 30 27.04 -13.62 -2.06
N TRP A 31 25.79 -13.44 -1.66
CA TRP A 31 25.29 -14.08 -0.42
C TRP A 31 24.80 -15.50 -0.72
N PRO A 32 25.04 -16.46 0.19
CA PRO A 32 24.38 -17.75 0.12
C PRO A 32 22.85 -17.62 0.10
N TRP A 33 22.15 -18.57 -0.54
CA TRP A 33 20.70 -18.49 -0.76
C TRP A 33 19.89 -18.36 0.55
N TYR A 34 20.33 -18.99 1.64
CA TYR A 34 19.62 -18.99 2.93
C TYR A 34 19.56 -17.59 3.57
N TYR A 35 20.42 -16.64 3.17
CA TYR A 35 20.29 -15.24 3.59
C TYR A 35 18.97 -14.62 3.11
N ALA A 36 18.34 -15.16 2.06
CA ALA A 36 17.03 -14.70 1.58
C ALA A 36 15.90 -14.87 2.60
N LEU A 37 16.07 -15.69 3.63
CA LEU A 37 15.03 -15.91 4.66
C LEU A 37 14.94 -14.75 5.66
N PHE A 38 16.03 -14.00 5.88
CA PHE A 38 16.09 -12.96 6.93
C PHE A 38 16.67 -11.63 6.47
N ALA A 39 17.72 -11.66 5.63
CA ALA A 39 18.42 -10.44 5.24
C ALA A 39 17.57 -9.44 4.45
N PRO A 40 16.62 -9.86 3.59
CA PRO A 40 15.68 -8.95 2.93
C PRO A 40 14.94 -8.01 3.90
N ALA A 41 14.54 -8.50 5.08
CA ALA A 41 13.77 -7.73 6.07
C ALA A 41 14.54 -6.50 6.57
N PHE A 42 15.85 -6.64 6.77
CA PHE A 42 16.66 -5.59 7.39
C PHE A 42 17.47 -4.78 6.37
N ARG A 43 17.85 -5.39 5.24
CA ARG A 43 18.74 -4.80 4.24
C ARG A 43 18.22 -5.02 2.81
N PRO A 44 16.98 -4.61 2.48
CA PRO A 44 16.30 -5.02 1.24
C PRO A 44 17.07 -4.68 -0.04
N ALA A 45 17.58 -3.44 -0.14
CA ALA A 45 18.34 -3.03 -1.33
C ALA A 45 19.69 -3.76 -1.47
N THR A 46 20.34 -4.10 -0.36
CA THR A 46 21.60 -4.85 -0.38
C THR A 46 21.34 -6.33 -0.67
N ALA A 47 20.31 -6.92 -0.06
CA ALA A 47 19.86 -8.27 -0.33
C ALA A 47 19.52 -8.45 -1.82
N ALA A 48 18.76 -7.52 -2.40
CA ALA A 48 18.42 -7.54 -3.83
C ALA A 48 19.66 -7.56 -4.75
N ARG A 49 20.73 -6.84 -4.40
CA ARG A 49 22.00 -6.86 -5.15
C ARG A 49 22.79 -8.15 -4.92
N LYS A 50 22.97 -8.55 -3.65
CA LYS A 50 23.79 -9.70 -3.26
C LYS A 50 23.17 -11.04 -3.68
N LEU A 51 21.84 -11.11 -3.77
CA LEU A 51 21.05 -12.26 -4.23
C LEU A 51 20.68 -12.17 -5.73
N ALA A 52 21.22 -11.19 -6.48
CA ALA A 52 20.91 -11.00 -7.89
C ALA A 52 21.41 -12.15 -8.81
N HIS A 53 22.18 -13.09 -8.27
CA HIS A 53 22.63 -14.28 -8.98
C HIS A 53 21.59 -15.42 -8.96
N LEU A 54 20.60 -15.37 -8.06
CA LEU A 54 19.53 -16.36 -8.00
C LEU A 54 18.59 -16.21 -9.19
N SER A 55 18.22 -17.35 -9.78
CA SER A 55 17.20 -17.42 -10.81
C SER A 55 15.80 -17.15 -10.25
N VAL A 56 14.87 -16.86 -11.13
CA VAL A 56 13.46 -16.64 -10.75
C VAL A 56 12.82 -17.90 -10.18
N PHE A 57 13.18 -19.07 -10.71
CA PHE A 57 12.74 -20.35 -10.16
C PHE A 57 13.32 -20.61 -8.76
N GLN A 58 14.60 -20.32 -8.54
CA GLN A 58 15.21 -20.43 -7.20
C GLN A 58 14.54 -19.49 -6.19
N ALA A 59 14.23 -18.26 -6.59
CA ALA A 59 13.48 -17.33 -5.75
C ALA A 59 12.08 -17.86 -5.40
N PHE A 60 11.39 -18.49 -6.35
CA PHE A 60 10.09 -19.13 -6.11
C PHE A 60 10.21 -20.31 -5.12
N LEU A 61 11.22 -21.18 -5.27
CA LEU A 61 11.43 -22.28 -4.32
C LEU A 61 11.71 -21.76 -2.89
N ILE A 62 12.46 -20.67 -2.75
CA ILE A 62 12.71 -20.02 -1.46
C ILE A 62 11.41 -19.42 -0.90
N HIS A 63 10.56 -18.84 -1.76
CA HIS A 63 9.23 -18.35 -1.36
C HIS A 63 8.34 -19.47 -0.82
N LEU A 64 8.25 -20.61 -1.52
CA LEU A 64 7.49 -21.77 -1.04
C LEU A 64 8.01 -22.29 0.29
N LEU A 65 9.35 -22.38 0.45
CA LEU A 65 9.95 -22.73 1.73
C LEU A 65 9.56 -21.74 2.84
N ALA A 66 9.61 -20.44 2.55
CA ALA A 66 9.19 -19.41 3.50
C ALA A 66 7.69 -19.48 3.83
N ALA A 67 6.83 -19.84 2.87
CA ALA A 67 5.40 -20.03 3.10
C ALA A 67 5.12 -21.22 4.04
N VAL A 68 5.83 -22.35 3.86
CA VAL A 68 5.74 -23.49 4.79
C VAL A 68 6.18 -23.08 6.19
N LEU A 69 7.35 -22.43 6.32
CA LEU A 69 7.83 -21.95 7.62
C LEU A 69 6.88 -20.92 8.27
N PHE A 70 6.14 -20.16 7.47
CA PHE A 70 5.17 -19.19 7.96
C PHE A 70 3.96 -19.87 8.57
N MET A 71 3.43 -20.92 7.93
CA MET A 71 2.34 -21.74 8.48
C MET A 71 2.76 -22.38 9.80
N GLU A 72 3.93 -23.04 9.84
CA GLU A 72 4.47 -23.67 11.05
C GLU A 72 4.60 -22.67 12.21
N LEU A 73 5.00 -21.43 11.92
CA LEU A 73 5.10 -20.38 12.94
C LEU A 73 3.72 -19.93 13.46
N ILE A 74 2.70 -19.85 12.61
CA ILE A 74 1.33 -19.56 13.06
C ILE A 74 0.89 -20.61 14.07
N ASP A 75 1.08 -21.88 13.72
CA ASP A 75 0.66 -23.01 14.56
C ASP A 75 1.42 -23.03 15.89
N ILE A 76 2.74 -22.74 15.86
CA ILE A 76 3.52 -22.55 17.08
C ILE A 76 2.92 -21.42 17.94
N PHE A 77 2.63 -20.25 17.38
CA PHE A 77 2.07 -19.14 18.16
C PHE A 77 0.66 -19.42 18.68
N ALA A 78 -0.20 -20.11 17.91
CA ALA A 78 -1.50 -20.55 18.38
C ALA A 78 -1.35 -21.46 19.60
N ALA A 79 -0.48 -22.48 19.49
CA ALA A 79 -0.18 -23.39 20.59
C ALA A 79 0.44 -22.66 21.80
N LEU A 80 1.34 -21.70 21.60
CA LEU A 80 1.90 -20.87 22.68
C LEU A 80 0.80 -20.06 23.40
N THR A 81 -0.21 -19.62 22.66
CA THR A 81 -1.32 -18.82 23.19
C THR A 81 -2.28 -19.69 24.00
N GLU A 82 -2.63 -20.88 23.51
CA GLU A 82 -3.41 -21.88 24.29
C GLU A 82 -2.64 -22.30 25.55
N ALA A 83 -1.34 -22.56 25.44
CA ALA A 83 -0.50 -22.92 26.58
C ALA A 83 -0.38 -21.79 27.62
N ALA A 84 -0.48 -20.52 27.20
CA ALA A 84 -0.48 -19.38 28.12
C ALA A 84 -1.70 -19.40 29.05
N GLU A 85 -2.83 -19.97 28.61
CA GLU A 85 -4.02 -20.17 29.44
C GLU A 85 -3.82 -21.35 30.41
N ASP A 86 -3.11 -22.39 29.98
CA ASP A 86 -2.91 -23.66 30.71
C ASP A 86 -1.55 -23.80 31.44
N PHE A 87 -0.81 -22.70 31.59
CA PHE A 87 0.65 -22.61 31.87
C PHE A 87 1.21 -23.35 33.11
N GLY A 88 0.37 -24.04 33.88
CA GLY A 88 0.75 -24.68 35.14
C GLY A 88 1.09 -26.18 35.12
N ARG A 89 0.74 -26.98 34.08
CA ARG A 89 0.62 -28.45 34.28
C ARG A 89 1.58 -29.38 33.53
N GLU A 90 1.99 -29.15 32.29
CA GLU A 90 2.61 -30.23 31.47
C GLU A 90 4.02 -29.99 30.89
N GLY A 91 4.60 -28.80 31.05
CA GLY A 91 5.98 -28.52 30.60
C GLY A 91 6.13 -28.37 29.07
N TRP A 92 6.93 -27.38 28.66
CA TRP A 92 7.03 -26.89 27.28
C TRP A 92 7.42 -27.93 26.21
N GLY A 93 8.34 -28.85 26.54
CA GLY A 93 8.89 -29.78 25.54
C GLY A 93 7.88 -30.84 25.08
N ALA A 94 7.09 -31.39 26.01
CA ALA A 94 6.06 -32.37 25.70
C ALA A 94 4.95 -31.72 24.85
N PHE A 95 4.51 -30.52 25.25
CA PHE A 95 3.47 -29.77 24.56
C PHE A 95 3.84 -29.45 23.09
N LEU A 96 5.03 -28.89 22.84
CA LEU A 96 5.47 -28.56 21.48
C LEU A 96 5.60 -29.80 20.59
N SER A 97 6.17 -30.89 21.11
CA SER A 97 6.31 -32.13 20.34
C SER A 97 4.95 -32.74 19.95
N LEU A 98 3.98 -32.63 20.84
CA LEU A 98 2.66 -33.21 20.68
C LEU A 98 1.79 -32.37 19.73
N GLN A 99 1.92 -31.05 19.79
CA GLN A 99 1.23 -30.13 18.87
C GLN A 99 1.77 -30.22 17.44
N LEU A 100 3.10 -30.22 17.25
CA LEU A 100 3.69 -30.43 15.91
C LEU A 100 3.28 -31.79 15.33
N GLY A 101 3.27 -32.84 16.14
CA GLY A 101 2.82 -34.17 15.73
C GLY A 101 1.34 -34.20 15.31
N ARG A 102 0.45 -33.56 16.09
CA ARG A 102 -0.97 -33.44 15.77
C ARG A 102 -1.20 -32.66 14.49
N MET A 103 -0.54 -31.52 14.32
CA MET A 103 -0.68 -30.66 13.15
C MET A 103 -0.33 -31.40 11.85
N TRP A 104 0.80 -32.12 11.80
CA TRP A 104 1.15 -32.91 10.62
C TRP A 104 0.19 -34.08 10.37
N ALA A 105 -0.33 -34.69 11.45
CA ALA A 105 -1.37 -35.71 11.35
C ALA A 105 -2.72 -35.14 10.87
N ASP A 106 -3.09 -33.93 11.28
CA ASP A 106 -4.33 -33.25 10.91
C ASP A 106 -4.26 -32.69 9.50
N LEU A 107 -3.12 -32.15 9.08
CA LEU A 107 -2.90 -31.72 7.69
C LEU A 107 -3.00 -32.92 6.74
N SER A 108 -2.28 -34.00 7.05
CA SER A 108 -2.29 -35.21 6.22
C SER A 108 -3.66 -35.89 6.24
N SER A 109 -4.26 -36.08 7.41
CA SER A 109 -5.57 -36.73 7.51
C SER A 109 -6.71 -35.87 6.99
N GLY A 110 -6.65 -34.55 7.15
CA GLY A 110 -7.61 -33.58 6.65
C GLY A 110 -7.70 -33.59 5.12
N VAL A 111 -6.56 -33.70 4.43
CA VAL A 111 -6.52 -33.82 2.97
C VAL A 111 -7.28 -35.07 2.48
N PHE A 112 -7.14 -36.20 3.18
CA PHE A 112 -7.79 -37.45 2.78
C PHE A 112 -9.23 -37.59 3.29
N ARG A 113 -9.54 -37.09 4.48
CA ARG A 113 -10.87 -37.20 5.11
C ARG A 113 -11.84 -36.12 4.65
N HIS A 114 -11.33 -34.93 4.32
CA HIS A 114 -12.11 -33.76 3.94
C HIS A 114 -11.62 -33.18 2.60
N PRO A 115 -11.78 -33.91 1.48
CA PRO A 115 -11.26 -33.49 0.18
C PRO A 115 -11.84 -32.14 -0.29
N ARG A 116 -13.05 -31.77 0.16
CA ARG A 116 -13.65 -30.46 -0.11
C ARG A 116 -12.86 -29.33 0.55
N ASP A 117 -12.54 -29.47 1.83
CA ASP A 117 -11.84 -28.44 2.60
C ASP A 117 -10.38 -28.32 2.12
N ALA A 118 -9.77 -29.45 1.76
CA ALA A 118 -8.48 -29.50 1.10
C ALA A 118 -8.49 -28.77 -0.27
N ALA A 119 -9.53 -28.97 -1.07
CA ALA A 119 -9.68 -28.27 -2.35
C ALA A 119 -9.87 -26.76 -2.16
N ILE A 120 -10.67 -26.33 -1.18
CA ILE A 120 -10.84 -24.90 -0.84
C ILE A 120 -9.51 -24.29 -0.41
N THR A 121 -8.75 -24.99 0.44
CA THR A 121 -7.43 -24.54 0.90
C THR A 121 -6.43 -24.43 -0.26
N LEU A 122 -6.44 -25.40 -1.18
CA LEU A 122 -5.60 -25.35 -2.39
C LEU A 122 -5.99 -24.17 -3.29
N ILE A 123 -7.29 -23.93 -3.50
CA ILE A 123 -7.77 -22.78 -4.29
C ILE A 123 -7.32 -21.47 -3.63
N ALA A 124 -7.42 -21.36 -2.30
CA ALA A 124 -6.95 -20.19 -1.56
C ALA A 124 -5.44 -19.98 -1.71
N ALA A 125 -4.63 -21.04 -1.59
CA ALA A 125 -3.19 -20.99 -1.77
C ALA A 125 -2.79 -20.58 -3.20
N VAL A 126 -3.43 -21.16 -4.22
CA VAL A 126 -3.22 -20.78 -5.62
C VAL A 126 -3.66 -19.33 -5.86
N GLY A 127 -4.78 -18.91 -5.29
CA GLY A 127 -5.25 -17.53 -5.35
C GLY A 127 -4.25 -16.55 -4.76
N PHE A 128 -3.64 -16.90 -3.63
CA PHE A 128 -2.58 -16.10 -2.99
C PHE A 128 -1.32 -16.00 -3.88
N GLU A 129 -0.88 -17.09 -4.49
CA GLU A 129 0.24 -17.08 -5.45
C GLU A 129 -0.04 -16.21 -6.67
N ILE A 130 -1.27 -16.27 -7.21
CA ILE A 130 -1.72 -15.39 -8.30
C ILE A 130 -1.66 -13.93 -7.85
N GLN A 131 -2.11 -13.62 -6.62
CA GLN A 131 -2.05 -12.26 -6.09
C GLN A 131 -0.60 -11.76 -5.97
N ILE A 132 0.33 -12.57 -5.49
CA ILE A 132 1.76 -12.26 -5.41
C ILE A 132 2.34 -12.02 -6.81
N ALA A 133 1.97 -12.83 -7.79
CA ALA A 133 2.39 -12.67 -9.18
C ALA A 133 1.86 -11.36 -9.80
N LEU A 134 0.58 -11.05 -9.59
CA LEU A 134 -0.04 -9.79 -10.01
C LEU A 134 0.62 -8.59 -9.34
N PHE A 135 0.99 -8.72 -8.07
CA PHE A 135 1.70 -7.67 -7.35
C PHE A 135 3.12 -7.46 -7.90
N ALA A 136 3.83 -8.51 -8.29
CA ALA A 136 5.12 -8.39 -8.99
C ALA A 136 5.00 -7.64 -10.32
N LEU A 137 3.92 -7.87 -11.08
CA LEU A 137 3.63 -7.12 -12.30
C LEU A 137 3.32 -5.65 -12.00
N LEU A 138 2.53 -5.39 -10.96
CA LEU A 138 2.16 -4.04 -10.52
C LEU A 138 3.39 -3.20 -10.14
N ILE A 139 4.36 -3.77 -9.41
CA ILE A 139 5.56 -3.04 -8.97
C ILE A 139 6.68 -3.01 -10.01
N ALA A 140 6.58 -3.77 -11.11
CA ALA A 140 7.64 -3.83 -12.12
C ALA A 140 8.08 -2.45 -12.66
N PRO A 141 7.18 -1.47 -12.90
CA PRO A 141 7.58 -0.13 -13.33
C PRO A 141 8.50 0.60 -12.35
N TRP A 142 8.37 0.34 -11.04
CA TRP A 142 9.19 0.97 -10.00
C TRP A 142 10.68 0.63 -10.10
N GLY A 143 10.99 -0.60 -10.54
CA GLY A 143 12.35 -1.13 -10.72
C GLY A 143 12.77 -1.25 -12.18
N ALA A 144 11.95 -0.75 -13.10
CA ALA A 144 12.24 -0.80 -14.52
C ALA A 144 13.48 0.04 -14.84
N ARG A 145 14.23 -0.40 -15.84
CA ARG A 145 15.40 0.29 -16.40
C ARG A 145 15.30 0.27 -17.92
N ASP A 146 16.26 0.92 -18.57
CA ASP A 146 16.36 0.94 -20.03
C ASP A 146 16.85 -0.40 -20.62
N GLU A 147 16.10 -1.46 -20.37
CA GLU A 147 16.30 -2.86 -20.77
C GLU A 147 15.04 -3.43 -21.42
N ARG A 148 15.05 -4.70 -21.82
CA ARG A 148 13.82 -5.36 -22.28
C ARG A 148 12.80 -5.43 -21.13
N VAL A 149 11.52 -5.16 -21.43
CA VAL A 149 10.42 -5.20 -20.46
C VAL A 149 10.37 -6.52 -19.69
N ARG A 150 10.58 -7.65 -20.38
CA ARG A 150 10.65 -8.98 -19.76
C ARG A 150 11.72 -9.08 -18.68
N THR A 151 12.85 -8.40 -18.82
CA THR A 151 13.93 -8.38 -17.82
C THR A 151 13.50 -7.64 -16.56
N SER A 152 12.79 -6.51 -16.71
CA SER A 152 12.27 -5.73 -15.58
C SER A 152 11.19 -6.49 -14.81
N ILE A 153 10.26 -7.13 -15.53
CA ILE A 153 9.26 -8.02 -14.93
C ILE A 153 9.94 -9.17 -14.19
N ARG A 154 10.90 -9.85 -14.83
CA ARG A 154 11.65 -10.96 -14.21
C ARG A 154 12.36 -10.55 -12.92
N ASN A 155 12.93 -9.34 -12.89
CA ASN A 155 13.54 -8.79 -11.69
C ASN A 155 12.51 -8.53 -10.59
N ALA A 156 11.34 -7.99 -10.95
CA ALA A 156 10.25 -7.74 -10.00
C ALA A 156 9.77 -9.06 -9.35
N PHE A 157 9.44 -10.08 -10.15
CA PHE A 157 9.07 -11.41 -9.65
C PHE A 157 10.09 -11.98 -8.67
N ARG A 158 11.37 -11.95 -9.05
CA ARG A 158 12.45 -12.41 -8.18
C ARG A 158 12.45 -11.66 -6.85
N CYS A 159 12.38 -10.33 -6.88
CA CYS A 159 12.39 -9.53 -5.66
C CYS A 159 11.16 -9.79 -4.80
N VAL A 160 9.96 -9.86 -5.37
CA VAL A 160 8.72 -10.16 -4.61
C VAL A 160 8.83 -11.49 -3.90
N TRP A 161 9.19 -12.56 -4.61
CA TRP A 161 9.31 -13.89 -3.99
C TRP A 161 10.40 -13.93 -2.93
N LEU A 162 11.57 -13.33 -3.17
CA LEU A 162 12.62 -13.27 -2.15
C LEU A 162 12.26 -12.42 -0.92
N HIS A 163 11.38 -11.42 -1.06
CA HIS A 163 10.99 -10.52 0.04
C HIS A 163 9.66 -10.93 0.69
N SER A 164 8.97 -11.95 0.16
CA SER A 164 7.83 -12.60 0.84
C SER A 164 8.24 -13.18 2.19
N SER A 165 9.50 -13.58 2.35
CA SER A 165 10.09 -14.06 3.61
C SER A 165 10.04 -13.03 4.73
N HIS A 166 9.84 -11.73 4.44
CA HIS A 166 9.59 -10.72 5.47
C HIS A 166 8.36 -11.06 6.34
N ALA A 167 7.38 -11.75 5.76
CA ALA A 167 6.20 -12.20 6.49
C ALA A 167 6.59 -13.07 7.70
N LEU A 168 7.67 -13.85 7.61
CA LEU A 168 8.20 -14.63 8.74
C LEU A 168 8.66 -13.73 9.88
N VAL A 169 9.47 -12.72 9.58
CA VAL A 169 9.99 -11.79 10.60
C VAL A 169 8.83 -11.00 11.23
N LEU A 170 7.89 -10.55 10.41
CA LEU A 170 6.70 -9.85 10.89
C LEU A 170 5.85 -10.76 11.79
N LEU A 171 5.58 -11.99 11.37
CA LEU A 171 4.82 -12.97 12.14
C LEU A 171 5.50 -13.27 13.48
N VAL A 172 6.82 -13.43 13.51
CA VAL A 172 7.56 -13.63 14.75
C VAL A 172 7.39 -12.45 15.71
N VAL A 173 7.53 -11.23 15.22
CA VAL A 173 7.37 -10.02 16.06
C VAL A 173 5.93 -9.89 16.56
N LEU A 174 4.94 -10.03 15.67
CA LEU A 174 3.53 -9.89 16.02
C LEU A 174 3.04 -11.01 16.93
N GLY A 175 3.45 -12.26 16.65
CA GLY A 175 3.12 -13.42 17.47
C GLY A 175 3.68 -13.30 18.89
N MET A 176 4.92 -12.83 19.06
CA MET A 176 5.49 -12.56 20.38
C MET A 176 4.69 -11.48 21.13
N VAL A 177 4.35 -10.37 20.48
CA VAL A 177 3.54 -9.31 21.10
C VAL A 177 2.17 -9.86 21.49
N PHE A 178 1.52 -10.63 20.61
CA PHE A 178 0.23 -11.26 20.90
C PHE A 178 0.27 -12.18 22.11
N CYS A 179 1.22 -13.12 22.16
CA CYS A 179 1.34 -14.02 23.30
C CYS A 179 1.54 -13.25 24.61
N VAL A 180 2.31 -12.16 24.61
CA VAL A 180 2.49 -11.30 25.80
C VAL A 180 1.18 -10.62 26.19
N LEU A 181 0.45 -10.03 25.23
CA LEU A 181 -0.82 -9.37 25.50
C LEU A 181 -1.88 -10.36 26.02
N THR A 182 -1.95 -11.57 25.44
CA THR A 182 -2.86 -12.62 25.91
C THR A 182 -2.50 -13.09 27.32
N ALA A 183 -1.22 -13.31 27.62
CA ALA A 183 -0.78 -13.65 28.97
C ALA A 183 -1.12 -12.55 29.99
N MET A 184 -0.96 -11.28 29.61
CA MET A 184 -1.35 -10.14 30.45
C MET A 184 -2.87 -10.07 30.66
N ALA A 185 -3.66 -10.30 29.61
CA ALA A 185 -5.12 -10.32 29.67
C ALA A 185 -5.62 -11.44 30.58
N ALA A 186 -5.10 -12.66 30.41
CA ALA A 186 -5.43 -13.81 31.25
C ALA A 186 -5.04 -13.57 32.72
N ALA A 187 -3.85 -13.01 32.97
CA ALA A 187 -3.41 -12.68 34.33
C ALA A 187 -4.27 -11.61 34.99
N TRP A 188 -4.81 -10.67 34.22
CA TRP A 188 -5.74 -9.66 34.72
C TRP A 188 -7.13 -10.26 35.02
N GLN A 189 -7.68 -11.06 34.10
CA GLN A 189 -8.96 -11.76 34.28
C GLN A 189 -8.93 -12.69 35.51
N ALA A 190 -7.82 -13.37 35.76
CA ALA A 190 -7.65 -14.22 36.95
C ALA A 190 -7.66 -13.43 38.27
N ARG A 191 -7.42 -12.11 38.25
CA ARG A 191 -7.39 -11.25 39.45
C ARG A 191 -8.67 -10.45 39.65
N VAL A 192 -9.49 -10.29 38.62
CA VAL A 192 -10.63 -9.39 38.60
C VAL A 192 -11.88 -10.16 38.22
N ASP A 193 -12.77 -10.36 39.18
CA ASP A 193 -14.11 -10.89 38.91
C ASP A 193 -15.01 -9.73 38.45
N LEU A 194 -15.12 -9.55 37.13
CA LEU A 194 -15.99 -8.55 36.54
C LEU A 194 -17.48 -8.83 36.79
N ASP A 195 -17.86 -10.07 37.06
CA ASP A 195 -19.26 -10.41 37.36
C ASP A 195 -19.63 -9.97 38.78
N GLU A 196 -18.67 -10.02 39.72
CA GLU A 196 -18.82 -9.45 41.06
C GLU A 196 -18.82 -7.91 41.04
N LEU A 197 -17.90 -7.29 40.30
CA LEU A 197 -17.77 -5.83 40.25
C LEU A 197 -18.87 -5.14 39.44
N CYS A 198 -19.37 -5.79 38.40
CA CYS A 198 -20.33 -5.24 37.44
C CYS A 198 -21.38 -6.30 37.06
N PRO A 199 -22.28 -6.68 37.98
CA PRO A 199 -23.24 -7.74 37.74
C PRO A 199 -24.18 -7.38 36.58
N TRP A 200 -24.37 -8.32 35.65
CA TRP A 200 -25.32 -8.15 34.57
C TRP A 200 -26.75 -8.04 35.10
N PRO A 201 -27.63 -7.26 34.44
CA PRO A 201 -29.04 -7.20 34.82
C PRO A 201 -29.65 -8.60 34.67
N THR A 202 -30.13 -9.17 35.78
CA THR A 202 -30.49 -10.59 35.88
C THR A 202 -31.86 -10.94 35.28
N ARG A 203 -32.67 -9.96 34.89
CA ARG A 203 -34.03 -10.17 34.36
C ARG A 203 -34.21 -9.50 33.02
N ASN A 204 -34.03 -10.26 31.94
CA ASN A 204 -34.54 -9.89 30.63
C ASN A 204 -36.08 -9.92 30.69
N PRO A 205 -36.80 -8.86 30.29
CA PRO A 205 -38.25 -8.87 30.25
C PRO A 205 -38.80 -10.07 29.46
N VAL A 206 -39.85 -10.71 29.97
CA VAL A 206 -40.44 -11.89 29.34
C VAL A 206 -41.08 -11.46 28.02
N PRO A 207 -40.79 -12.14 26.88
CA PRO A 207 -41.43 -11.84 25.61
C PRO A 207 -42.96 -11.87 25.74
N LEU A 208 -43.61 -10.82 25.26
CA LEU A 208 -45.07 -10.73 25.27
C LEU A 208 -45.72 -11.75 24.33
N SER A 209 -46.91 -12.24 24.71
CA SER A 209 -47.77 -13.02 23.81
C SER A 209 -48.36 -12.12 22.73
N ALA A 210 -48.72 -12.69 21.57
CA ALA A 210 -49.37 -11.95 20.49
C ALA A 210 -50.71 -11.28 20.90
N ASN A 211 -51.34 -11.74 21.99
CA ASN A 211 -52.63 -11.24 22.50
C ASN A 211 -52.49 -10.32 23.72
N SER A 212 -51.30 -9.75 23.96
CA SER A 212 -51.05 -8.92 25.13
C SER A 212 -51.80 -7.58 25.04
N SER A 213 -52.40 -7.14 26.16
CA SER A 213 -53.14 -5.88 26.21
C SER A 213 -52.22 -4.67 25.94
N PRO A 214 -52.76 -3.51 25.50
CA PRO A 214 -51.96 -2.30 25.30
C PRO A 214 -51.18 -1.87 26.56
N GLU A 215 -51.73 -2.11 27.75
CA GLU A 215 -51.07 -1.84 29.03
C GLU A 215 -49.87 -2.77 29.26
N GLN A 216 -50.00 -4.06 28.93
CA GLN A 216 -48.89 -5.02 28.99
C GLN A 216 -47.79 -4.67 27.98
N GLN A 217 -48.16 -4.17 26.79
CA GLN A 217 -47.21 -3.69 25.79
C GLN A 217 -46.44 -2.45 26.27
N ALA A 218 -47.13 -1.48 26.87
CA ALA A 218 -46.50 -0.30 27.44
C ALA A 218 -45.55 -0.65 28.61
N GLU A 219 -45.98 -1.55 29.49
CA GLU A 219 -45.16 -2.03 30.60
C GLU A 219 -43.91 -2.77 30.12
N HIS A 220 -44.06 -3.69 29.16
CA HIS A 220 -42.93 -4.39 28.56
C HIS A 220 -41.96 -3.43 27.88
N ALA A 221 -42.45 -2.43 27.14
CA ALA A 221 -41.61 -1.41 26.51
C ALA A 221 -40.81 -0.62 27.56
N ARG A 222 -41.43 -0.26 28.69
CA ARG A 222 -40.76 0.38 29.83
C ARG A 222 -39.66 -0.52 30.40
N LEU A 223 -39.99 -1.78 30.72
CA LEU A 223 -39.04 -2.75 31.27
C LEU A 223 -37.88 -3.04 30.30
N MET A 224 -38.14 -3.14 29.00
CA MET A 224 -37.09 -3.29 27.98
C MET A 224 -36.19 -2.06 27.92
N LYS A 225 -36.74 -0.85 28.04
CA LYS A 225 -35.95 0.38 28.09
C LYS A 225 -35.03 0.39 29.31
N GLU A 226 -35.58 0.10 30.50
CA GLU A 226 -34.82 0.01 31.76
C GLU A 226 -33.74 -1.06 31.69
N PHE A 227 -34.06 -2.26 31.18
CA PHE A 227 -33.09 -3.34 30.97
C PHE A 227 -31.97 -2.92 30.03
N ASN A 228 -32.29 -2.29 28.89
CA ASN A 228 -31.31 -1.83 27.92
C ASN A 228 -30.43 -0.69 28.46
N GLU A 229 -30.96 0.17 29.33
CA GLU A 229 -30.19 1.22 30.02
C GLU A 229 -29.25 0.61 31.06
N ALA A 230 -29.72 -0.31 31.89
CA ALA A 230 -28.91 -1.04 32.86
C ALA A 230 -27.82 -1.89 32.16
N TRP A 231 -28.17 -2.57 31.08
CA TRP A 231 -27.22 -3.32 30.24
C TRP A 231 -26.13 -2.41 29.68
N ARG A 232 -26.51 -1.28 29.06
CA ARG A 232 -25.55 -0.30 28.53
C ARG A 232 -24.65 0.29 29.61
N SER A 233 -25.19 0.63 30.77
CA SER A 233 -24.41 1.14 31.89
C SER A 233 -23.41 0.09 32.42
N THR A 234 -23.85 -1.16 32.56
CA THR A 234 -22.98 -2.28 32.99
C THR A 234 -21.89 -2.54 31.96
N TRP A 235 -22.23 -2.54 30.68
CA TRP A 235 -21.26 -2.68 29.58
C TRP A 235 -20.22 -1.55 29.59
N GLN A 236 -20.66 -0.30 29.71
CA GLN A 236 -19.75 0.85 29.79
C GLN A 236 -18.83 0.77 31.00
N MET A 237 -19.35 0.35 32.16
CA MET A 237 -18.54 0.17 33.37
C MET A 237 -17.52 -0.95 33.18
N ARG A 238 -17.91 -2.10 32.60
CA ARG A 238 -16.97 -3.19 32.26
C ARG A 238 -15.89 -2.73 31.29
N GLN A 239 -16.23 -1.95 30.26
CA GLN A 239 -15.24 -1.38 29.33
C GLN A 239 -14.30 -0.40 30.04
N GLN A 240 -14.78 0.40 30.99
CA GLN A 240 -13.95 1.32 31.75
C GLN A 240 -13.00 0.62 32.73
N LEU A 241 -13.41 -0.54 33.27
CA LEU A 241 -12.61 -1.33 34.20
C LEU A 241 -11.62 -2.26 33.48
N THR A 242 -11.98 -2.75 32.29
CA THR A 242 -11.12 -3.63 31.49
C THR A 242 -9.99 -2.81 30.87
N PRO A 243 -8.72 -3.16 31.12
CA PRO A 243 -7.62 -2.47 30.47
C PRO A 243 -7.65 -2.73 28.96
N TRP A 244 -7.23 -1.74 28.16
CA TRP A 244 -7.28 -1.79 26.70
C TRP A 244 -6.63 -3.06 26.10
N TYR A 245 -5.57 -3.61 26.71
CA TYR A 245 -4.90 -4.81 26.20
C TYR A 245 -5.66 -6.11 26.48
N ALA A 246 -6.68 -6.08 27.34
CA ALA A 246 -7.55 -7.23 27.57
C ALA A 246 -8.79 -7.17 26.67
N ASP A 247 -9.31 -5.98 26.39
CA ASP A 247 -10.53 -5.79 25.58
C ASP A 247 -10.21 -5.72 24.07
N GLU A 248 -9.16 -4.98 23.68
CA GLU A 248 -8.95 -4.52 22.29
C GLU A 248 -7.63 -5.07 21.68
N ARG A 249 -7.10 -6.16 22.22
CA ARG A 249 -5.79 -6.70 21.77
C ARG A 249 -5.82 -7.18 20.32
N ASP A 250 -6.94 -7.76 19.88
CA ASP A 250 -7.08 -8.33 18.55
C ASP A 250 -7.15 -7.20 17.52
N GLU A 251 -7.95 -6.17 17.81
CA GLU A 251 -8.08 -4.95 17.04
C GLU A 251 -6.77 -4.16 17.01
N PHE A 252 -6.09 -4.05 18.16
CA PHE A 252 -4.79 -3.39 18.26
C PHE A 252 -3.75 -4.07 17.37
N LEU A 253 -3.64 -5.40 17.40
CA LEU A 253 -2.69 -6.13 16.55
C LEU A 253 -3.07 -6.09 15.07
N MET A 254 -4.37 -6.16 14.77
CA MET A 254 -4.84 -6.01 13.40
C MET A 254 -4.45 -4.64 12.84
N VAL A 255 -4.73 -3.56 13.58
CA VAL A 255 -4.47 -2.20 13.11
C VAL A 255 -2.99 -1.84 13.18
N TRP A 256 -2.37 -1.96 14.35
CA TRP A 256 -1.01 -1.49 14.61
C TRP A 256 0.07 -2.53 14.34
N GLY A 257 -0.30 -3.80 14.21
CA GLY A 257 0.59 -4.84 13.75
C GLY A 257 0.56 -4.99 12.24
N LEU A 258 -0.62 -5.30 11.68
CA LEU A 258 -0.72 -5.66 10.26
C LEU A 258 -0.51 -4.47 9.33
N PHE A 259 -1.12 -3.30 9.55
CA PHE A 259 -0.92 -2.18 8.62
C PHE A 259 0.53 -1.66 8.61
N PRO A 260 1.16 -1.30 9.75
CA PRO A 260 2.57 -0.93 9.76
C PRO A 260 3.48 -2.04 9.22
N GLY A 261 3.17 -3.31 9.52
CA GLY A 261 3.86 -4.47 8.99
C GLY A 261 3.80 -4.57 7.47
N GLN A 262 2.61 -4.44 6.89
CA GLN A 262 2.39 -4.39 5.44
C GLN A 262 3.13 -3.22 4.80
N TRP A 263 3.09 -2.04 5.42
CA TRP A 263 3.80 -0.85 4.94
C TRP A 263 5.32 -0.99 5.01
N TRP A 264 5.84 -1.64 6.05
CA TRP A 264 7.25 -2.00 6.15
C TRP A 264 7.65 -3.01 5.08
N MET A 265 6.85 -4.05 4.85
CA MET A 265 7.07 -5.02 3.76
C MET A 265 7.08 -4.33 2.39
N LEU A 266 6.11 -3.46 2.14
CA LEU A 266 5.99 -2.68 0.91
C LEU A 266 7.18 -1.74 0.71
N TRP A 267 7.57 -1.00 1.75
CA TRP A 267 8.77 -0.17 1.75
C TRP A 267 10.01 -0.98 1.40
N ALA A 268 10.20 -2.11 2.07
CA ALA A 268 11.36 -2.97 1.86
C ALA A 268 11.37 -3.52 0.43
N LEU A 269 10.23 -3.97 -0.08
CA LEU A 269 10.10 -4.45 -1.44
C LEU A 269 10.37 -3.36 -2.49
N LEU A 270 9.82 -2.15 -2.31
CA LEU A 270 10.09 -1.02 -3.20
C LEU A 270 11.58 -0.65 -3.19
N ARG A 271 12.25 -0.73 -2.04
CA ARG A 271 13.71 -0.53 -1.96
C ARG A 271 14.49 -1.64 -2.67
N ALA A 272 14.02 -2.88 -2.60
CA ALA A 272 14.64 -4.03 -3.25
C ALA A 272 14.49 -3.99 -4.77
N VAL A 273 13.26 -3.83 -5.26
CA VAL A 273 12.93 -3.71 -6.69
C VAL A 273 13.61 -2.48 -7.29
N GLY A 274 13.64 -1.39 -6.53
CA GLY A 274 14.29 -0.14 -6.92
C GLY A 274 15.82 -0.12 -6.75
N ALA A 275 16.45 -1.19 -6.26
CA ALA A 275 17.90 -1.21 -6.02
C ALA A 275 18.70 -0.95 -7.31
N PRO A 276 19.84 -0.24 -7.23
CA PRO A 276 20.74 -0.10 -8.37
C PRO A 276 21.21 -1.48 -8.84
N ARG A 277 21.16 -1.71 -10.14
CA ARG A 277 21.67 -2.93 -10.78
C ARG A 277 22.35 -2.60 -12.10
N VAL A 278 23.37 -3.38 -12.44
CA VAL A 278 24.08 -3.27 -13.71
C VAL A 278 23.16 -3.81 -14.80
N VAL A 279 22.80 -2.93 -15.74
CA VAL A 279 21.96 -3.25 -16.88
C VAL A 279 22.79 -2.92 -18.12
N PRO A 280 23.08 -3.90 -19.00
CA PRO A 280 23.77 -3.59 -20.24
C PRO A 280 22.91 -2.63 -21.07
N PRO A 281 23.49 -1.52 -21.57
CA PRO A 281 22.76 -0.61 -22.45
C PRO A 281 22.19 -1.38 -23.64
N LEU A 282 20.93 -1.13 -23.98
CA LEU A 282 20.38 -1.67 -25.22
C LEU A 282 20.99 -0.88 -26.39
N PRO A 283 21.66 -1.55 -27.35
CA PRO A 283 22.19 -0.86 -28.52
C PRO A 283 21.03 -0.28 -29.33
N ARG A 284 21.07 1.03 -29.57
CA ARG A 284 20.07 1.76 -30.37
C ARG A 284 20.76 2.82 -31.20
N PRO A 285 20.22 3.14 -32.39
CA PRO A 285 20.66 4.32 -33.11
C PRO A 285 20.36 5.57 -32.27
N PRO A 286 21.24 6.59 -32.29
CA PRO A 286 20.89 7.89 -31.74
C PRO A 286 19.67 8.44 -32.49
N THR A 287 18.66 8.92 -31.77
CA THR A 287 17.45 9.47 -32.38
C THR A 287 17.25 10.94 -32.02
N CYS A 288 16.59 11.71 -32.87
CA CYS A 288 16.15 13.05 -32.51
C CYS A 288 15.13 12.98 -31.37
N GLU A 289 15.35 13.77 -30.32
CA GLU A 289 14.49 13.81 -29.12
C GLU A 289 13.06 14.27 -29.42
N THR A 290 12.89 15.07 -30.48
CA THR A 290 11.61 15.66 -30.87
C THR A 290 10.78 14.72 -31.76
N CYS A 291 11.35 14.24 -32.87
CA CYS A 291 10.62 13.45 -33.86
C CYS A 291 10.98 11.96 -33.89
N GLY A 292 12.05 11.54 -33.23
CA GLY A 292 12.53 10.15 -33.23
C GLY A 292 13.31 9.72 -34.47
N TYR A 293 13.63 10.65 -35.39
CA TYR A 293 14.42 10.35 -36.59
C TYR A 293 15.81 9.83 -36.23
N ASN A 294 16.32 8.85 -36.98
CA ASN A 294 17.65 8.28 -36.76
C ASN A 294 18.75 9.29 -37.16
N LEU A 295 19.57 9.70 -36.19
CA LEU A 295 20.68 10.65 -36.38
C LEU A 295 22.02 9.96 -36.65
N THR A 296 22.03 8.67 -36.96
CA THR A 296 23.26 7.95 -37.32
C THR A 296 23.89 8.59 -38.55
N GLY A 297 25.15 9.00 -38.43
CA GLY A 297 25.88 9.67 -39.51
C GLY A 297 25.55 11.15 -39.70
N THR A 298 24.62 11.73 -38.93
CA THR A 298 24.39 13.18 -38.94
C THR A 298 25.51 13.89 -38.15
N PRO A 299 26.15 14.94 -38.71
CA PRO A 299 27.14 15.73 -37.98
C PRO A 299 26.60 16.30 -36.68
N ARG A 300 27.45 16.46 -35.65
CA ARG A 300 27.04 16.94 -34.32
C ARG A 300 26.48 18.38 -34.34
N ASP A 301 26.99 19.20 -35.24
CA ASP A 301 26.54 20.56 -35.56
C ASP A 301 25.41 20.59 -36.61
N GLY A 302 25.03 19.43 -37.15
CA GLY A 302 23.94 19.27 -38.10
C GLY A 302 22.56 19.41 -37.48
N ARG A 303 21.55 19.28 -38.34
CA ARG A 303 20.13 19.32 -37.98
C ARG A 303 19.44 18.03 -38.39
N CYS A 304 18.41 17.65 -37.65
CA CYS A 304 17.50 16.59 -38.01
C CYS A 304 16.78 16.94 -39.32
N SER A 305 16.82 16.05 -40.31
CA SER A 305 16.18 16.26 -41.61
C SER A 305 14.65 16.35 -41.54
N GLU A 306 14.03 15.76 -40.52
CA GLU A 306 12.57 15.73 -40.37
C GLU A 306 12.02 16.97 -39.67
N CYS A 307 12.67 17.43 -38.60
CA CYS A 307 12.13 18.50 -37.74
C CYS A 307 13.03 19.74 -37.60
N GLY A 308 14.23 19.72 -38.17
CA GLY A 308 15.18 20.84 -38.13
C GLY A 308 15.88 21.07 -36.79
N GLU A 309 15.55 20.28 -35.76
CA GLU A 309 16.17 20.30 -34.43
C GLU A 309 17.68 20.00 -34.53
N THR A 310 18.53 20.66 -33.74
CA THR A 310 19.98 20.40 -33.81
C THR A 310 20.32 19.02 -33.24
N VAL A 311 21.36 18.39 -33.77
CA VAL A 311 21.85 17.12 -33.21
C VAL A 311 22.33 17.33 -31.77
N GLU A 312 22.95 18.47 -31.49
CA GLU A 312 23.38 18.84 -30.15
C GLU A 312 22.23 18.96 -29.14
N SER A 313 21.06 19.52 -29.51
CA SER A 313 19.91 19.57 -28.60
C SER A 313 19.23 18.21 -28.40
N SER A 314 19.55 17.22 -29.24
CA SER A 314 19.04 15.84 -29.10
C SER A 314 20.03 14.88 -28.40
N LEU A 315 21.34 15.09 -28.55
CA LEU A 315 22.38 14.15 -28.07
C LEU A 315 23.40 14.78 -27.10
N GLY A 316 23.38 16.10 -26.94
CA GLY A 316 24.31 16.85 -26.11
C GLY A 316 24.27 16.47 -24.63
N GLU A 317 25.31 16.86 -23.90
CA GLU A 317 25.46 16.49 -22.48
C GLU A 317 24.39 17.11 -21.58
N GLY A 318 23.87 18.28 -21.96
CA GLY A 318 22.78 18.98 -21.26
C GLY A 318 21.38 18.51 -21.64
N VAL A 319 21.23 17.54 -22.56
CA VAL A 319 19.93 17.03 -22.97
C VAL A 319 19.31 16.24 -21.82
N ARG A 320 18.09 16.61 -21.42
CA ARG A 320 17.37 16.08 -20.25
C ARG A 320 18.19 16.24 -18.96
N PRO A 321 18.27 17.46 -18.37
CA PRO A 321 19.01 17.69 -17.12
C PRO A 321 18.45 16.90 -15.92
N GLY A 322 17.28 16.26 -16.07
CA GLY A 322 16.53 15.66 -15.00
C GLY A 322 15.67 16.71 -14.31
N PHE A 323 14.60 16.24 -13.66
CA PHE A 323 13.67 17.15 -12.99
C PHE A 323 14.17 17.47 -11.57
N GLY A 324 15.06 18.46 -11.48
CA GLY A 324 15.75 18.88 -10.26
C GLY A 324 14.89 19.64 -9.26
N TRP A 325 13.71 19.14 -8.89
CA TRP A 325 12.85 19.82 -7.90
C TRP A 325 13.60 20.07 -6.57
N ARG A 326 14.53 19.18 -6.20
CA ARG A 326 15.39 19.35 -5.01
C ARG A 326 16.46 20.43 -5.12
N GLY A 327 16.88 20.80 -6.32
CA GLY A 327 17.91 21.82 -6.53
C GLY A 327 17.39 23.26 -6.44
N SER A 328 16.08 23.46 -6.26
CA SER A 328 15.41 24.74 -6.53
C SER A 328 14.94 25.55 -5.30
N GLY A 329 15.42 25.22 -4.09
CA GLY A 329 15.13 25.98 -2.86
C GLY A 329 14.25 25.27 -1.83
N TRP A 330 13.34 26.00 -1.16
CA TRP A 330 12.49 25.50 -0.06
C TRP A 330 11.62 24.31 -0.52
N LEU A 331 11.82 23.16 0.12
CA LEU A 331 11.34 21.85 -0.32
C LEU A 331 9.82 21.79 -0.65
N PRO A 332 8.90 22.39 0.16
CA PRO A 332 7.47 22.33 -0.12
C PRO A 332 7.06 23.11 -1.37
N LEU A 333 7.57 24.33 -1.57
CA LEU A 333 7.26 25.13 -2.76
C LEU A 333 7.80 24.48 -4.03
N ALA A 334 8.99 23.88 -3.96
CA ALA A 334 9.54 23.16 -5.09
C ALA A 334 8.69 21.92 -5.44
N TRP A 335 8.20 21.19 -4.44
CA TRP A 335 7.27 20.08 -4.64
C TRP A 335 5.95 20.54 -5.29
N LEU A 336 5.38 21.66 -4.82
CA LEU A 336 4.16 22.25 -5.39
C LEU A 336 4.35 22.78 -6.82
N ARG A 337 5.47 23.45 -7.12
CA ARG A 337 5.80 23.90 -8.48
C ARG A 337 5.95 22.72 -9.44
N CYS A 338 6.61 21.65 -8.98
CA CYS A 338 6.70 20.39 -9.72
C CYS A 338 5.30 19.82 -10.01
N ALA A 339 4.45 19.71 -8.99
CA ALA A 339 3.08 19.21 -9.11
C ALA A 339 2.28 20.02 -10.14
N TYR A 340 2.31 21.35 -10.02
CA TYR A 340 1.61 22.26 -10.92
C TYR A 340 2.10 22.13 -12.36
N ARG A 341 3.43 22.09 -12.57
CA ARG A 341 4.02 21.95 -13.91
C ARG A 341 3.73 20.57 -14.52
N ALA A 342 3.73 19.51 -13.73
CA ALA A 342 3.34 18.17 -14.18
C ALA A 342 1.88 18.09 -14.62
N ALA A 343 0.99 18.80 -13.93
CA ALA A 343 -0.43 18.88 -14.29
C ALA A 343 -0.68 19.76 -15.53
N THR A 344 0.00 20.89 -15.66
CA THR A 344 -0.26 21.89 -16.72
C THR A 344 0.56 21.70 -17.99
N ALA A 345 1.79 21.20 -17.87
CA ALA A 345 2.72 21.01 -18.98
C ALA A 345 3.37 19.61 -18.96
N PRO A 346 2.58 18.51 -18.93
CA PRO A 346 3.11 17.14 -18.78
C PRO A 346 4.11 16.77 -19.89
N ALA A 347 3.90 17.23 -21.13
CA ALA A 347 4.82 16.98 -22.23
C ALA A 347 6.18 17.68 -22.06
N ALA A 348 6.20 18.87 -21.44
CA ALA A 348 7.45 19.57 -21.15
C ALA A 348 8.26 18.83 -20.08
N ILE A 349 7.59 18.36 -19.01
CA ILE A 349 8.21 17.48 -18.01
C ILE A 349 8.70 16.19 -18.65
N GLY A 350 7.90 15.58 -19.53
CA GLY A 350 8.26 14.38 -20.28
C GLY A 350 9.54 14.53 -21.10
N ARG A 351 9.84 15.72 -21.63
CA ARG A 351 11.10 16.06 -22.31
C ARG A 351 12.29 16.28 -21.37
N GLU A 352 12.06 16.39 -20.06
CA GLU A 352 13.11 16.55 -19.04
C GLU A 352 13.40 15.26 -18.29
N ILE A 353 12.48 14.28 -18.32
CA ILE A 353 12.65 12.97 -17.70
C ILE A 353 13.83 12.24 -18.33
N GLN A 354 14.72 11.74 -17.50
CA GLN A 354 15.82 10.86 -17.89
C GLN A 354 15.36 9.40 -17.76
N VAL A 355 15.39 8.64 -18.85
CA VAL A 355 15.00 7.22 -18.86
C VAL A 355 16.10 6.34 -18.24
N VAL A 356 17.34 6.79 -18.35
CA VAL A 356 18.58 6.17 -17.89
C VAL A 356 19.15 6.97 -16.70
N SER A 357 18.33 7.35 -15.72
CA SER A 357 18.84 8.02 -14.52
C SER A 357 19.10 7.06 -13.36
N ARG A 358 20.18 7.36 -12.61
CA ARG A 358 20.41 6.81 -11.27
C ARG A 358 19.67 7.60 -10.18
N GLN A 359 19.06 8.73 -10.54
CA GLN A 359 18.40 9.61 -9.60
C GLN A 359 17.15 8.94 -9.02
N THR A 360 16.96 9.11 -7.71
CA THR A 360 15.82 8.56 -6.96
C THR A 360 14.84 9.64 -6.51
N ASP A 361 14.91 10.82 -7.12
CA ASP A 361 14.18 12.01 -6.66
C ASP A 361 12.67 11.88 -6.78
N HIS A 362 12.17 11.19 -7.81
CA HIS A 362 10.76 10.84 -7.91
C HIS A 362 10.34 10.01 -6.68
N ARG A 363 11.16 9.07 -6.19
CA ARG A 363 10.77 8.23 -5.04
C ARG A 363 10.49 9.06 -3.79
N LEU A 364 11.30 10.07 -3.55
CA LEU A 364 11.14 10.97 -2.41
C LEU A 364 9.96 11.93 -2.60
N PHE A 365 9.70 12.33 -3.85
CA PHE A 365 8.48 13.06 -4.23
C PHE A 365 7.22 12.25 -3.90
N LEU A 366 7.22 10.95 -4.22
CA LEU A 366 6.11 10.03 -3.90
C LEU A 366 5.94 9.86 -2.39
N VAL A 367 7.03 9.64 -1.64
CA VAL A 367 6.96 9.49 -0.18
C VAL A 367 6.29 10.69 0.48
N ALA A 368 6.62 11.91 0.07
CA ALA A 368 5.94 13.11 0.55
C ALA A 368 4.44 13.07 0.23
N GLY A 369 4.06 12.65 -0.99
CA GLY A 369 2.67 12.48 -1.36
C GLY A 369 1.93 11.41 -0.54
N LEU A 370 2.58 10.28 -0.25
CA LEU A 370 1.99 9.21 0.57
C LEU A 370 1.75 9.63 2.02
N VAL A 371 2.64 10.45 2.60
CA VAL A 371 2.42 11.05 3.93
C VAL A 371 1.21 11.97 3.91
N ILE A 372 1.07 12.82 2.87
CA ILE A 372 -0.11 13.68 2.72
C ILE A 372 -1.38 12.84 2.55
N ALA A 373 -1.36 11.78 1.75
CA ALA A 373 -2.50 10.88 1.57
C ALA A 373 -2.91 10.21 2.90
N PHE A 374 -1.94 9.76 3.69
CA PHE A 374 -2.18 9.20 5.01
C PHE A 374 -2.89 10.20 5.91
N LEU A 375 -2.35 11.43 6.00
CA LEU A 375 -2.94 12.47 6.84
C LEU A 375 -4.34 12.84 6.39
N LEU A 376 -4.58 12.98 5.08
CA LEU A 376 -5.91 13.28 4.52
C LEU A 376 -6.91 12.16 4.80
N GLY A 377 -6.54 10.89 4.63
CA GLY A 377 -7.40 9.75 4.91
C GLY A 377 -7.79 9.68 6.39
N ALA A 378 -6.80 9.79 7.28
CA ALA A 378 -7.02 9.77 8.72
C ALA A 378 -7.86 10.98 9.19
N SER A 379 -7.56 12.19 8.70
CA SER A 379 -8.29 13.40 9.07
C SER A 379 -9.73 13.39 8.54
N THR A 380 -9.97 12.83 7.36
CA THR A 380 -11.32 12.71 6.80
C THR A 380 -12.21 11.86 7.71
N PHE A 381 -11.71 10.71 8.17
CA PHE A 381 -12.44 9.87 9.12
C PHE A 381 -12.69 10.62 10.43
N PHE A 382 -11.65 11.25 10.99
CA PHE A 382 -11.76 11.99 12.25
C PHE A 382 -12.77 13.15 12.18
N LEU A 383 -12.71 13.95 11.11
CA LEU A 383 -13.62 15.09 10.91
C LEU A 383 -15.04 14.63 10.60
N GLY A 384 -15.22 13.64 9.73
CA GLY A 384 -16.55 13.11 9.40
C GLY A 384 -17.24 12.56 10.64
N TYR A 385 -16.48 11.84 11.47
CA TYR A 385 -16.96 11.37 12.75
C TYR A 385 -17.33 12.52 13.69
N PHE A 386 -16.40 13.44 13.95
CA PHE A 386 -16.61 14.56 14.89
C PHE A 386 -17.83 15.41 14.55
N VAL A 387 -18.10 15.58 13.25
CA VAL A 387 -19.19 16.39 12.73
C VAL A 387 -20.55 15.66 12.77
N SER A 388 -20.58 14.32 12.87
CA SER A 388 -21.84 13.56 12.96
C SER A 388 -22.57 13.62 14.32
N GLU A 389 -22.14 14.49 15.25
CA GLU A 389 -22.80 14.79 16.55
C GLU A 389 -23.26 13.57 17.39
N VAL A 390 -22.63 12.41 17.24
CA VAL A 390 -22.85 11.29 18.15
C VAL A 390 -22.13 11.63 19.46
N SER A 391 -22.90 11.97 20.50
CA SER A 391 -22.39 12.20 21.86
C SER A 391 -21.59 10.99 22.32
N LEU A 392 -20.26 11.11 22.26
CA LEU A 392 -19.36 9.98 22.44
C LEU A 392 -19.34 9.46 23.87
N PRO A 393 -19.67 8.18 24.12
CA PRO A 393 -19.15 7.49 25.28
C PRO A 393 -17.61 7.46 25.22
N SER A 394 -16.94 7.61 26.36
CA SER A 394 -15.47 7.59 26.45
C SER A 394 -14.83 6.32 25.87
N SER A 395 -15.57 5.22 25.78
CA SER A 395 -15.10 3.94 25.21
C SER A 395 -14.89 3.97 23.70
N GLU A 396 -15.44 4.93 22.98
CA GLU A 396 -15.23 5.02 21.53
C GLU A 396 -13.87 5.64 21.17
N VAL A 397 -13.17 6.34 22.08
CA VAL A 397 -11.85 6.95 21.79
C VAL A 397 -10.85 5.91 21.29
N THR A 398 -10.91 4.68 21.79
CA THR A 398 -10.06 3.56 21.36
C THR A 398 -10.33 3.19 19.90
N VAL A 399 -11.60 3.10 19.50
CA VAL A 399 -12.02 2.84 18.12
C VAL A 399 -11.50 3.92 17.16
N HIS A 400 -11.46 5.18 17.59
CA HIS A 400 -10.93 6.28 16.78
C HIS A 400 -9.43 6.18 16.57
N MET A 401 -8.69 5.88 17.64
CA MET A 401 -7.25 5.69 17.60
C MET A 401 -6.85 4.46 16.74
N LEU A 402 -7.77 3.52 16.53
CA LEU A 402 -7.58 2.35 15.68
C LEU A 402 -7.99 2.60 14.22
N ILE A 403 -9.20 3.10 13.98
CA ILE A 403 -9.75 3.20 12.61
C ILE A 403 -9.11 4.35 11.82
N ALA A 404 -8.84 5.50 12.43
CA ALA A 404 -8.32 6.65 11.68
C ALA A 404 -6.95 6.35 11.03
N PRO A 405 -5.96 5.75 11.73
CA PRO A 405 -4.72 5.31 11.09
C PRO A 405 -4.93 4.26 10.00
N ALA A 406 -5.85 3.30 10.19
CA ALA A 406 -6.17 2.31 9.18
C ALA A 406 -6.69 2.96 7.88
N MET A 407 -7.56 3.97 8.01
CA MET A 407 -8.05 4.77 6.87
C MET A 407 -6.93 5.57 6.21
N GLY A 408 -6.01 6.14 6.99
CA GLY A 408 -4.80 6.78 6.47
C GLY A 408 -3.93 5.81 5.67
N TYR A 409 -3.67 4.62 6.20
CA TYR A 409 -2.91 3.58 5.51
C TYR A 409 -3.61 3.10 4.24
N ALA A 410 -4.94 2.93 4.27
CA ALA A 410 -5.72 2.56 3.10
C ALA A 410 -5.66 3.64 2.01
N ALA A 411 -5.77 4.93 2.37
CA ALA A 411 -5.69 6.04 1.42
C ALA A 411 -4.30 6.12 0.76
N ALA A 412 -3.23 6.04 1.55
CA ALA A 412 -1.86 6.01 1.03
C ALA A 412 -1.59 4.76 0.18
N GLY A 413 -2.14 3.60 0.57
CA GLY A 413 -1.98 2.32 -0.14
C GLY A 413 -2.70 2.34 -1.48
N GLY A 414 -3.93 2.86 -1.49
CA GLY A 414 -4.72 3.09 -2.70
C GLY A 414 -4.02 4.05 -3.67
N MET A 415 -3.49 5.16 -3.16
CA MET A 415 -2.70 6.10 -3.98
C MET A 415 -1.47 5.42 -4.60
N LEU A 416 -0.69 4.68 -3.82
CA LEU A 416 0.47 3.95 -4.33
C LEU A 416 0.07 2.91 -5.39
N GLY A 417 -1.00 2.15 -5.12
CA GLY A 417 -1.54 1.17 -6.05
C GLY A 417 -1.95 1.80 -7.40
N LEU A 418 -2.65 2.94 -7.37
CA LEU A 418 -3.03 3.68 -8.56
C LEU A 418 -1.82 4.24 -9.32
N VAL A 419 -0.81 4.75 -8.61
CA VAL A 419 0.45 5.23 -9.20
C VAL A 419 1.15 4.10 -9.95
N LEU A 420 1.31 2.93 -9.31
CA LEU A 420 1.97 1.77 -9.89
C LEU A 420 1.17 1.20 -11.08
N LEU A 421 -0.14 1.08 -10.95
CA LEU A 421 -1.02 0.57 -12.00
C LEU A 421 -0.99 1.47 -13.23
N ALA A 422 -1.17 2.78 -13.05
CA ALA A 422 -1.15 3.73 -14.16
C ALA A 422 0.22 3.77 -14.86
N ALA A 423 1.32 3.71 -14.09
CA ALA A 423 2.67 3.61 -14.64
C ALA A 423 2.87 2.32 -15.45
N GLY A 424 2.35 1.19 -14.96
CA GLY A 424 2.39 -0.09 -15.65
C GLY A 424 1.63 -0.06 -16.97
N VAL A 425 0.36 0.36 -16.94
CA VAL A 425 -0.51 0.41 -18.11
C VAL A 425 0.07 1.33 -19.19
N VAL A 426 0.41 2.58 -18.83
CA VAL A 426 0.93 3.55 -19.80
C VAL A 426 2.32 3.15 -20.31
N GLY A 427 3.20 2.69 -19.41
CA GLY A 427 4.55 2.25 -19.76
C GLY A 427 4.57 1.05 -20.72
N LEU A 428 3.70 0.06 -20.50
CA LEU A 428 3.57 -1.10 -21.38
C LEU A 428 2.93 -0.72 -22.72
N TRP A 429 1.88 0.11 -22.72
CA TRP A 429 1.21 0.55 -23.94
C TRP A 429 2.15 1.29 -24.89
N TYR A 430 2.79 2.36 -24.41
CA TYR A 430 3.73 3.12 -25.22
C TYR A 430 5.01 2.33 -25.51
N GLY A 431 5.43 1.49 -24.57
CA GLY A 431 6.61 0.66 -24.75
C GLY A 431 6.47 -0.38 -25.85
N HIS A 432 5.27 -0.96 -26.00
CA HIS A 432 4.95 -1.85 -27.10
C HIS A 432 5.05 -1.14 -28.46
N GLY A 433 4.46 0.06 -28.59
CA GLY A 433 4.55 0.84 -29.83
C GLY A 433 5.97 1.32 -30.17
N ALA A 434 6.76 1.69 -29.16
CA ALA A 434 8.13 2.17 -29.35
C ALA A 434 9.19 1.05 -29.40
N GLN A 435 8.80 -0.22 -29.21
CA GLN A 435 9.71 -1.36 -29.05
C GLN A 435 10.80 -1.11 -27.97
N ARG A 436 10.42 -0.39 -26.91
CA ARG A 436 11.31 0.04 -25.81
C ARG A 436 10.61 -0.09 -24.47
N ASN A 437 11.37 -0.33 -23.41
CA ASN A 437 10.80 -0.23 -22.07
C ASN A 437 10.64 1.23 -21.62
N LEU A 438 9.40 1.72 -21.67
CA LEU A 438 9.03 3.06 -21.22
C LEU A 438 8.44 3.08 -19.79
N CYS A 439 8.43 1.95 -19.09
CA CYS A 439 8.02 1.89 -17.70
C CYS A 439 8.84 2.81 -16.77
N PRO A 440 10.17 3.01 -16.94
CA PRO A 440 10.91 3.95 -16.08
C PRO A 440 10.43 5.40 -16.24
N ALA A 441 10.17 5.84 -17.48
CA ALA A 441 9.63 7.16 -17.77
C ALA A 441 8.20 7.30 -17.24
N SER A 442 7.38 6.28 -17.47
CA SER A 442 6.00 6.26 -17.00
C SER A 442 5.88 6.27 -15.49
N MET A 443 6.77 5.58 -14.78
CA MET A 443 6.82 5.59 -13.32
C MET A 443 7.20 6.99 -12.79
N GLN A 444 8.22 7.62 -13.36
CA GLN A 444 8.59 8.99 -12.98
C GLN A 444 7.44 9.98 -13.23
N MET A 445 6.80 9.90 -14.40
CA MET A 445 5.68 10.77 -14.73
C MET A 445 4.48 10.52 -13.81
N ALA A 446 4.12 9.26 -13.54
CA ALA A 446 3.05 8.92 -12.60
C ALA A 446 3.30 9.55 -11.23
N VAL A 447 4.52 9.43 -10.72
CA VAL A 447 4.89 10.04 -9.44
C VAL A 447 4.77 11.56 -9.46
N TYR A 448 5.27 12.25 -10.49
CA TYR A 448 5.20 13.71 -10.54
C TYR A 448 3.76 14.23 -10.74
N VAL A 449 2.88 13.45 -11.36
CA VAL A 449 1.44 13.78 -11.53
C VAL A 449 0.61 13.35 -10.31
N SER A 450 1.13 12.50 -9.42
CA SER A 450 0.41 11.97 -8.25
C SER A 450 -0.27 13.02 -7.34
N PRO A 451 0.14 14.30 -7.27
CA PRO A 451 -0.61 15.32 -6.54
C PRO A 451 -2.03 15.56 -7.06
N VAL A 452 -2.34 15.19 -8.30
CA VAL A 452 -3.71 15.16 -8.82
C VAL A 452 -4.58 14.16 -8.04
N LEU A 453 -4.01 13.02 -7.63
CA LEU A 453 -4.70 12.04 -6.77
C LEU A 453 -4.95 12.59 -5.37
N LEU A 454 -4.03 13.41 -4.84
CA LEU A 454 -4.22 14.08 -3.54
C LEU A 454 -5.31 15.13 -3.58
N LEU A 455 -5.40 15.90 -4.68
CA LEU A 455 -6.51 16.83 -4.88
C LEU A 455 -7.85 16.08 -4.91
N TRP A 456 -7.92 14.95 -5.61
CA TRP A 456 -9.10 14.09 -5.61
C TRP A 456 -9.43 13.55 -4.21
N LEU A 457 -8.43 13.07 -3.46
CA LEU A 457 -8.60 12.59 -2.09
C LEU A 457 -9.11 13.71 -1.17
N LEU A 458 -8.59 14.93 -1.31
CA LEU A 458 -9.05 16.10 -0.55
C LEU A 458 -10.51 16.45 -0.86
N ILE A 459 -10.89 16.49 -2.14
CA ILE A 459 -12.28 16.75 -2.56
C ILE A 459 -13.21 15.65 -2.04
N SER A 460 -12.79 14.38 -2.17
CA SER A 460 -13.53 13.23 -1.68
C SER A 460 -13.73 13.28 -0.17
N GLY A 461 -12.67 13.63 0.57
CA GLY A 461 -12.73 13.77 2.01
C GLY A 461 -13.64 14.91 2.46
N ALA A 462 -13.55 16.07 1.82
CA ALA A 462 -14.46 17.19 2.09
C ALA A 462 -15.93 16.81 1.84
N MET A 463 -16.20 16.09 0.75
CA MET A 463 -17.54 15.60 0.43
C MET A 463 -18.07 14.61 1.48
N ILE A 464 -17.22 13.69 1.96
CA ILE A 464 -17.58 12.76 3.04
C ILE A 464 -17.93 13.53 4.33
N VAL A 465 -17.10 14.50 4.73
CA VAL A 465 -17.34 15.31 5.92
C VAL A 465 -18.64 16.11 5.80
N LEU A 466 -18.90 16.72 4.64
CA LEU A 466 -20.15 17.43 4.39
C LEU A 466 -21.38 16.51 4.48
N VAL A 467 -21.28 15.29 3.94
CA VAL A 467 -22.34 14.28 4.05
C VAL A 467 -22.57 13.88 5.51
N SER A 468 -21.51 13.61 6.26
CA SER A 468 -21.60 13.30 7.69
C SER A 468 -22.19 14.44 8.52
N ALA A 469 -22.07 15.70 8.05
CA ALA A 469 -22.65 16.88 8.68
C ALA A 469 -24.17 17.05 8.49
N GLY A 470 -24.87 16.02 8.04
CA GLY A 470 -26.32 16.09 7.80
C GLY A 470 -26.68 16.79 6.48
N MET A 471 -25.72 17.00 5.55
CA MET A 471 -26.06 17.52 4.21
C MET A 471 -27.05 16.60 3.49
N LEU A 472 -27.02 15.28 3.74
CA LEU A 472 -28.01 14.36 3.20
C LEU A 472 -29.41 14.57 3.79
N ASP A 473 -29.52 14.97 5.06
CA ASP A 473 -30.82 15.27 5.66
C ASP A 473 -31.39 16.57 5.10
N TRP A 474 -30.55 17.58 4.85
CA TRP A 474 -30.96 18.78 4.12
C TRP A 474 -31.40 18.47 2.68
N VAL A 475 -30.68 17.59 1.96
CA VAL A 475 -31.07 17.15 0.61
C VAL A 475 -32.37 16.35 0.66
N ARG A 476 -32.58 15.48 1.65
CA ARG A 476 -33.83 14.74 1.85
C ARG A 476 -35.00 15.70 2.07
N GLU A 477 -34.83 16.70 2.93
CA GLU A 477 -35.85 17.71 3.22
C GLU A 477 -36.17 18.58 1.99
N PHE A 478 -35.14 18.99 1.24
CA PHE A 478 -35.30 19.73 -0.02
C PHE A 478 -36.01 18.92 -1.11
N LEU A 479 -35.74 17.61 -1.22
CA LEU A 479 -36.40 16.74 -2.20
C LEU A 479 -37.82 16.35 -1.75
N ALA A 480 -38.07 16.20 -0.46
CA ALA A 480 -39.39 15.91 0.11
C ALA A 480 -40.40 17.04 -0.16
N THR A 481 -39.94 18.29 -0.24
CA THR A 481 -40.79 19.48 -0.48
C THR A 481 -41.15 19.69 -1.97
N ARG A 482 -40.66 18.85 -2.90
CA ARG A 482 -40.90 18.99 -4.34
C ARG A 482 -41.99 18.01 -4.82
N GLU A 483 -43.23 18.51 -4.91
CA GLU A 483 -44.43 17.71 -5.24
C GLU A 483 -44.41 17.02 -6.63
N TRP A 484 -43.57 17.48 -7.57
CA TRP A 484 -43.55 17.00 -8.96
C TRP A 484 -42.84 15.65 -9.16
N LEU A 485 -42.20 15.09 -8.12
CA LEU A 485 -41.61 13.74 -8.18
C LEU A 485 -42.67 12.68 -7.82
N SER A 486 -42.96 11.76 -8.73
CA SER A 486 -43.90 10.66 -8.46
C SER A 486 -43.46 9.83 -7.26
N ALA A 487 -44.42 9.32 -6.49
CA ALA A 487 -44.15 8.56 -5.26
C ALA A 487 -43.26 7.33 -5.48
N SER A 488 -43.32 6.72 -6.67
CA SER A 488 -42.50 5.58 -7.07
C SER A 488 -41.04 5.96 -7.38
N VAL A 489 -40.78 7.13 -7.97
CA VAL A 489 -39.40 7.65 -8.13
C VAL A 489 -38.83 8.04 -6.76
N ARG A 490 -39.69 8.51 -5.85
CA ARG A 490 -39.34 8.88 -4.47
C ARG A 490 -38.79 7.73 -3.62
N GLN A 491 -39.14 6.48 -3.93
CA GLN A 491 -38.80 5.33 -3.09
C GLN A 491 -37.59 4.53 -3.57
N THR A 492 -37.27 4.55 -4.88
CA THR A 492 -36.17 3.77 -5.47
C THR A 492 -35.00 4.61 -5.97
N TRP A 493 -35.24 5.86 -6.37
CA TRP A 493 -34.22 6.75 -6.95
C TRP A 493 -33.78 7.88 -6.03
N LEU A 494 -34.26 7.93 -4.79
CA LEU A 494 -33.92 9.01 -3.85
C LEU A 494 -33.13 8.56 -2.63
N ASP A 495 -32.58 7.35 -2.61
CA ASP A 495 -31.63 7.01 -1.55
C ASP A 495 -30.38 7.90 -1.73
N PRO A 496 -30.16 8.89 -0.85
CA PRO A 496 -29.08 9.84 -1.00
C PRO A 496 -27.71 9.16 -0.92
N ASP A 497 -27.64 8.01 -0.24
CA ASP A 497 -26.43 7.22 -0.08
C ASP A 497 -26.01 6.60 -1.42
N VAL A 498 -26.99 6.15 -2.23
CA VAL A 498 -26.75 5.64 -3.58
C VAL A 498 -26.28 6.75 -4.52
N TRP A 499 -26.93 7.92 -4.50
CA TRP A 499 -26.50 9.06 -5.31
C TRP A 499 -25.11 9.55 -4.94
N PHE A 500 -24.82 9.66 -3.64
CA PHE A 500 -23.51 10.01 -3.15
C PHE A 500 -22.46 9.01 -3.64
N GLY A 501 -22.73 7.72 -3.48
CA GLY A 501 -21.87 6.66 -4.01
C GLY A 501 -21.60 6.78 -5.51
N LEU A 502 -22.65 7.01 -6.32
CA LEU A 502 -22.53 7.19 -7.77
C LEU A 502 -21.71 8.44 -8.14
N VAL A 503 -21.92 9.57 -7.46
CA VAL A 503 -21.15 10.80 -7.67
C VAL A 503 -19.67 10.57 -7.32
N MET A 504 -19.39 9.90 -6.20
CA MET A 504 -18.03 9.58 -5.78
C MET A 504 -17.33 8.65 -6.78
N VAL A 505 -18.03 7.63 -7.29
CA VAL A 505 -17.52 6.74 -8.34
C VAL A 505 -17.24 7.52 -9.64
N LEU A 506 -18.18 8.37 -10.07
CA LEU A 506 -17.99 9.20 -11.27
C LEU A 506 -16.79 10.12 -11.15
N LEU A 507 -16.65 10.82 -10.01
CA LEU A 507 -15.50 11.69 -9.72
C LEU A 507 -14.19 10.89 -9.69
N ALA A 508 -14.19 9.69 -9.11
CA ALA A 508 -13.03 8.81 -9.09
C ALA A 508 -12.61 8.39 -10.51
N VAL A 509 -13.57 7.99 -11.34
CA VAL A 509 -13.32 7.61 -12.75
C VAL A 509 -12.77 8.79 -13.55
N LEU A 510 -13.39 9.97 -13.46
CA LEU A 510 -12.92 11.17 -14.16
C LEU A 510 -11.51 11.57 -13.72
N SER A 511 -11.23 11.50 -12.42
CA SER A 511 -9.90 11.80 -11.86
C SER A 511 -8.85 10.80 -12.33
N LEU A 512 -9.19 9.50 -12.37
CA LEU A 512 -8.31 8.46 -12.89
C LEU A 512 -8.02 8.64 -14.40
N LEU A 513 -9.04 8.97 -15.20
CA LEU A 513 -8.87 9.24 -16.63
C LEU A 513 -7.98 10.46 -16.87
N LEU A 514 -8.18 11.54 -16.11
CA LEU A 514 -7.32 12.72 -16.16
C LEU A 514 -5.87 12.35 -15.79
N TYR A 515 -5.69 11.62 -14.69
CA TYR A 515 -4.39 11.17 -14.20
C TYR A 515 -3.63 10.35 -15.26
N VAL A 516 -4.27 9.33 -15.83
CA VAL A 516 -3.69 8.48 -16.89
C VAL A 516 -3.38 9.30 -18.15
N ARG A 517 -4.26 10.23 -18.55
CA ARG A 517 -4.04 11.11 -19.71
C ARG A 517 -2.80 12.01 -19.54
N LEU A 518 -2.60 12.56 -18.34
CA LEU A 518 -1.43 13.39 -18.04
C LEU A 518 -0.13 12.57 -18.11
N ILE A 519 -0.14 11.35 -17.56
CA ILE A 519 1.00 10.42 -17.66
C ILE A 519 1.28 10.09 -19.13
N ALA A 520 0.26 9.71 -19.90
CA ALA A 520 0.39 9.36 -21.32
C ALA A 520 1.00 10.50 -22.14
N ARG A 521 0.59 11.75 -21.91
CA ARG A 521 1.17 12.93 -22.58
C ARG A 521 2.65 13.12 -22.25
N GLY A 522 3.05 12.93 -20.98
CA GLY A 522 4.45 13.00 -20.57
C GLY A 522 5.29 11.86 -21.17
N VAL A 523 4.79 10.63 -21.10
CA VAL A 523 5.49 9.45 -21.65
C VAL A 523 5.63 9.53 -23.16
N ALA A 524 4.61 10.02 -23.87
CA ALA A 524 4.68 10.25 -25.31
C ALA A 524 5.83 11.20 -25.68
N ALA A 525 6.09 12.22 -24.87
CA ALA A 525 7.19 13.16 -25.06
C ALA A 525 8.57 12.61 -24.61
N ALA A 526 8.58 11.57 -23.77
CA ALA A 526 9.79 10.88 -23.33
C ALA A 526 10.21 9.71 -24.24
N ARG A 527 9.36 9.31 -25.21
CA ARG A 527 9.55 8.04 -25.95
C ARG A 527 10.85 7.98 -26.75
N TYR A 528 11.33 9.12 -27.25
CA TYR A 528 12.56 9.25 -28.04
C TYR A 528 13.79 9.63 -27.22
N ALA A 529 13.70 9.58 -25.88
CA ALA A 529 14.78 9.92 -24.99
C ALA A 529 16.04 9.07 -25.23
N ASN A 530 17.15 9.66 -25.62
CA ASN A 530 18.43 8.94 -25.73
C ASN A 530 19.03 8.63 -24.36
N ARG A 531 18.61 9.38 -23.32
CA ARG A 531 19.14 9.32 -21.95
C ARG A 531 18.04 9.26 -20.89
#